data_AF-S4NP31-F1
#
_entry.id   AF-S4NP31-F1
#
_cell.length_a   1.000
_cell.length_b   1.000
_cell.length_c   1.000
_cell.angle_alpha   90.00
_cell.angle_beta   90.00
_cell.angle_gamma   90.00
#
_symmetry.space_group_name_H-M   'P 1'
#
loop_
_entity.id
_entity.type
_entity.pdbx_description
1 polymer ?
#
loop_
_entity_poly.entity_id
_entity_poly.type
_entity_poly.pdbx_seq_one_letter_code
_entity_poly.pdbx_strand_id
1 'polypeptide(L)'
;MKLKTIIAGIVVATSFASISLPSAQVSAKSAVQQLRDAAKKSDKEAHEQGFGNHRGGKLGKQPAAKVLSNKKVTPRTAYLAYGGNIYSDQYLSYSKAYVVKYVGPKFSINRQEVVLKANGKKAVYYHVTNSQITGWVWHKNTIAHLS
;
A
#
# COMPACT_ATOMS: atom_id res chain seq x y z
N MET A 1 9.53 -61.19 11.81
CA MET A 1 10.50 -60.88 10.74
C MET A 1 10.16 -59.47 10.25
N LYS A 2 10.91 -58.38 10.54
CA LYS A 2 12.19 -57.91 9.92
C LYS A 2 12.16 -58.15 8.39
N LEU A 3 12.25 -57.17 7.48
CA LEU A 3 13.24 -56.09 7.28
C LEU A 3 12.70 -55.12 6.18
N LYS A 4 12.77 -53.79 6.36
CA LYS A 4 13.60 -52.74 5.68
C LYS A 4 13.43 -52.55 4.15
N THR A 5 13.74 -51.29 3.72
CA THR A 5 14.45 -50.89 2.46
C THR A 5 13.55 -50.22 1.39
N ILE A 6 13.83 -49.09 0.73
CA ILE A 6 14.91 -48.05 0.69
C ILE A 6 14.32 -46.81 -0.02
N ILE A 7 14.78 -45.62 0.37
CA ILE A 7 14.58 -44.33 -0.32
C ILE A 7 15.58 -44.25 -1.49
N ALA A 8 15.09 -44.10 -2.73
CA ALA A 8 15.92 -43.82 -3.90
C ALA A 8 15.92 -42.32 -4.20
N GLY A 9 17.10 -41.71 -4.07
CA GLY A 9 17.35 -40.32 -4.42
C GLY A 9 17.54 -40.10 -5.92
N ILE A 10 17.37 -38.86 -6.34
CA ILE A 10 17.88 -38.35 -7.62
C ILE A 10 18.69 -37.09 -7.28
N VAL A 11 20.01 -37.20 -7.39
CA VAL A 11 20.94 -36.07 -7.40
C VAL A 11 21.19 -35.75 -8.86
N VAL A 12 20.70 -34.60 -9.32
CA VAL A 12 21.04 -34.06 -10.63
C VAL A 12 22.35 -33.29 -10.50
N ALA A 13 23.40 -33.82 -11.12
CA ALA A 13 24.68 -33.14 -11.26
C ALA A 13 24.58 -32.11 -12.40
N THR A 14 24.68 -30.82 -12.05
CA THR A 14 24.95 -29.76 -13.04
C THR A 14 26.37 -29.28 -12.88
N SER A 15 27.16 -29.51 -13.93
CA SER A 15 28.54 -29.09 -14.11
C SER A 15 28.68 -27.56 -13.99
N PHE A 16 29.54 -27.09 -13.09
CA PHE A 16 29.94 -25.68 -13.02
C PHE A 16 31.17 -25.47 -13.91
N ALA A 17 30.99 -24.73 -15.01
CA ALA A 17 32.09 -24.10 -15.72
C ALA A 17 32.65 -22.97 -14.86
N SER A 18 33.95 -23.00 -14.63
CA SER A 18 34.73 -22.06 -13.84
C SER A 18 34.83 -20.70 -14.54
N ILE A 19 33.98 -19.76 -14.14
CA ILE A 19 34.20 -18.33 -14.35
C ILE A 19 34.88 -17.81 -13.08
N SER A 20 36.10 -17.32 -13.22
CA SER A 20 36.79 -16.62 -12.12
C SER A 20 36.02 -15.33 -11.81
N LEU A 21 35.30 -15.32 -10.70
CA LEU A 21 34.80 -14.08 -10.12
C LEU A 21 35.87 -13.49 -9.20
N PRO A 22 36.15 -12.18 -9.28
CA PRO A 22 37.01 -11.52 -8.32
C PRO A 22 36.40 -11.64 -6.92
N SER A 23 37.28 -11.96 -5.97
CA SER A 23 37.04 -12.02 -4.54
C SER A 23 36.63 -10.65 -3.99
N ALA A 24 35.36 -10.30 -4.12
CA ALA A 24 34.76 -9.24 -3.34
C ALA A 24 34.05 -9.86 -2.14
N GLN A 25 34.78 -9.96 -1.02
CA GLN A 25 34.17 -10.06 0.31
C GLN A 25 33.39 -8.76 0.57
N VAL A 26 32.24 -8.60 -0.06
CA VAL A 26 31.26 -7.59 0.35
C VAL A 26 30.64 -8.11 1.62
N SER A 27 31.26 -7.73 2.74
CA SER A 27 30.76 -7.93 4.10
C SER A 27 29.24 -7.75 4.13
N ALA A 28 28.52 -8.77 4.58
CA ALA A 28 27.05 -8.78 4.65
C ALA A 28 26.50 -7.54 5.41
N LYS A 29 27.30 -6.91 6.27
CA LYS A 29 26.97 -5.63 6.93
C LYS A 29 26.83 -4.47 5.95
N SER A 30 27.65 -4.42 4.89
CA SER A 30 27.60 -3.38 3.83
C SER A 30 26.37 -3.56 2.94
N ALA A 31 26.03 -4.81 2.55
CA ALA A 31 24.83 -5.09 1.77
C ALA A 31 23.54 -4.80 2.55
N VAL A 32 23.48 -5.16 3.83
CA VAL A 32 22.35 -4.83 4.72
C VAL A 32 22.23 -3.32 4.94
N GLN A 33 23.35 -2.62 5.04
CA GLN A 33 23.36 -1.16 5.19
C GLN A 33 22.93 -0.46 3.89
N GLN A 34 23.39 -0.91 2.73
CA GLN A 34 22.94 -0.42 1.42
C GLN A 34 21.45 -0.70 1.16
N LEU A 35 20.93 -1.85 1.60
CA LEU A 35 19.48 -2.15 1.56
C LEU A 35 18.68 -1.25 2.52
N ARG A 36 19.20 -0.96 3.72
CA ARG A 36 18.58 -0.01 4.66
C ARG A 36 18.58 1.41 4.14
N ASP A 37 19.67 1.84 3.51
CA ASP A 37 19.82 3.19 3.01
C ASP A 37 19.03 3.38 1.70
N ALA A 38 18.90 2.33 0.88
CA ALA A 38 17.96 2.29 -0.25
C ALA A 38 16.49 2.30 0.20
N ALA A 39 16.14 1.60 1.28
CA ALA A 39 14.80 1.66 1.88
C ALA A 39 14.49 3.04 2.48
N LYS A 40 15.46 3.69 3.14
CA LYS A 40 15.30 5.06 3.63
C LYS A 40 15.19 6.09 2.51
N LYS A 41 15.89 5.86 1.39
CA LYS A 41 15.83 6.73 0.20
C LYS A 41 14.48 6.61 -0.50
N SER A 42 13.92 5.41 -0.63
CA SER A 42 12.56 5.23 -1.17
C SER A 42 11.48 5.77 -0.22
N ASP A 43 11.67 5.67 1.11
CA ASP A 43 10.77 6.29 2.10
C ASP A 43 10.80 7.82 2.01
N LYS A 44 11.98 8.42 1.77
CA LYS A 44 12.16 9.86 1.58
C LYS A 44 11.56 10.34 0.25
N GLU A 45 11.78 9.62 -0.84
CA GLU A 45 11.20 9.95 -2.16
C GLU A 45 9.67 9.74 -2.18
N ALA A 46 9.14 8.75 -1.47
CA ALA A 46 7.69 8.54 -1.27
C ALA A 46 7.07 9.62 -0.37
N HIS A 47 7.81 10.12 0.63
CA HIS A 47 7.43 11.25 1.47
C HIS A 47 7.40 12.56 0.65
N GLU A 48 8.40 12.78 -0.20
CA GLU A 48 8.54 13.96 -1.06
C GLU A 48 7.51 13.98 -2.21
N GLN A 49 7.12 12.83 -2.76
CA GLN A 49 6.05 12.72 -3.76
C GLN A 49 4.63 12.63 -3.17
N GLY A 50 4.49 12.56 -1.84
CA GLY A 50 3.19 12.52 -1.16
C GLY A 50 2.46 11.17 -1.22
N PHE A 51 3.20 10.08 -1.47
CA PHE A 51 2.77 8.68 -1.57
C PHE A 51 3.15 7.83 -0.34
N GLY A 52 3.30 8.42 0.84
CA GLY A 52 3.64 7.69 2.09
C GLY A 52 2.57 6.73 2.65
N ASN A 53 1.67 6.17 1.84
CA ASN A 53 0.51 5.40 2.30
C ASN A 53 0.41 3.99 1.69
N HIS A 54 1.49 3.22 1.67
CA HIS A 54 1.36 1.75 1.60
C HIS A 54 0.99 1.16 2.96
N ARG A 55 1.35 1.84 4.06
CA ARG A 55 0.88 1.54 5.43
C ARG A 55 -0.09 2.64 5.86
N GLY A 56 -1.26 2.27 6.38
CA GLY A 56 -2.20 3.27 6.89
C GLY A 56 -1.63 4.02 8.09
N GLY A 57 -1.88 5.33 8.16
CA GLY A 57 -1.47 6.16 9.29
C GLY A 57 -2.23 5.81 10.58
N LYS A 58 -1.80 6.33 11.73
CA LYS A 58 -2.44 6.08 13.03
C LYS A 58 -3.97 6.32 12.97
N LEU A 59 -4.75 5.37 13.50
CA LEU A 59 -6.20 5.55 13.66
C LEU A 59 -6.51 6.60 14.74
N GLY A 60 -7.69 7.20 14.66
CA GLY A 60 -8.16 8.24 15.57
C GLY A 60 -8.04 9.65 15.01
N LYS A 61 -8.05 10.63 15.91
CA LYS A 61 -8.07 12.06 15.57
C LYS A 61 -6.80 12.48 14.83
N GLN A 62 -6.98 13.31 13.81
CA GLN A 62 -5.97 13.91 12.96
C GLN A 62 -6.29 15.40 12.77
N PRO A 63 -5.31 16.25 12.43
CA PRO A 63 -5.57 17.61 12.03
C PRO A 63 -6.53 17.65 10.83
N ALA A 64 -7.57 18.49 10.90
CA ALA A 64 -8.52 18.65 9.82
C ALA A 64 -7.83 19.21 8.57
N ALA A 65 -8.05 18.56 7.43
CA ALA A 65 -7.61 19.01 6.13
C ALA A 65 -8.50 20.16 5.63
N LYS A 66 -7.89 21.10 4.90
CA LYS A 66 -8.63 22.17 4.23
C LYS A 66 -9.30 21.61 2.98
N VAL A 67 -10.63 21.52 3.01
CA VAL A 67 -11.45 21.15 1.85
C VAL A 67 -11.42 22.30 0.85
N LEU A 68 -11.08 21.99 -0.40
CA LEU A 68 -11.08 22.93 -1.53
C LEU A 68 -12.31 22.78 -2.41
N SER A 69 -12.85 21.57 -2.52
CA SER A 69 -14.02 21.29 -3.36
C SER A 69 -14.69 20.02 -2.90
N ASN A 70 -16.02 20.02 -2.85
CA ASN A 70 -16.86 18.85 -2.63
C ASN A 70 -17.87 18.74 -3.78
N LYS A 71 -17.87 17.62 -4.50
CA LYS A 71 -18.72 17.41 -5.68
C LYS A 71 -19.41 16.06 -5.60
N LYS A 72 -20.68 16.03 -5.99
CA LYS A 72 -21.36 14.77 -6.34
C LYS A 72 -20.77 14.27 -7.65
N VAL A 73 -20.62 12.96 -7.77
CA VAL A 73 -20.14 12.30 -8.99
C VAL A 73 -21.13 11.23 -9.40
N THR A 74 -21.12 10.85 -10.68
CA THR A 74 -21.91 9.73 -11.17
C THR A 74 -21.60 8.49 -10.34
N PRO A 75 -22.62 7.83 -9.75
CA PRO A 75 -22.42 6.64 -8.95
C PRO A 75 -21.66 5.58 -9.74
N ARG A 76 -20.60 5.05 -9.13
CA ARG A 76 -19.80 3.98 -9.73
C ARG A 76 -19.32 3.00 -8.69
N THR A 77 -19.01 1.79 -9.14
CA THR A 77 -18.47 0.75 -8.28
C THR A 77 -16.95 0.79 -8.29
N ALA A 78 -16.34 0.64 -7.12
CA ALA A 78 -14.90 0.51 -6.98
C ALA A 78 -14.54 -0.57 -5.96
N TYR A 79 -13.33 -1.08 -6.08
CA TYR A 79 -12.69 -1.91 -5.09
C TYR A 79 -11.64 -1.09 -4.35
N LEU A 80 -11.43 -1.40 -3.08
CA LEU A 80 -10.35 -0.81 -2.32
C LEU A 80 -9.04 -1.56 -2.57
N ALA A 81 -7.97 -0.81 -2.81
CA ALA A 81 -6.61 -1.32 -2.96
C ALA A 81 -5.83 -1.18 -1.65
N TYR A 82 -4.75 -1.95 -1.51
CA TYR A 82 -3.89 -1.92 -0.33
C TYR A 82 -3.34 -0.51 -0.06
N GLY A 83 -3.45 -0.07 1.19
CA GLY A 83 -2.80 1.13 1.71
C GLY A 83 -3.76 2.22 2.21
N GLY A 84 -3.26 3.08 3.10
CA GLY A 84 -3.99 4.23 3.63
C GLY A 84 -5.14 3.90 4.60
N ASN A 85 -5.93 4.94 4.86
CA ASN A 85 -6.99 4.95 5.87
C ASN A 85 -8.35 5.29 5.26
N ILE A 86 -9.40 4.86 5.96
CA ILE A 86 -10.78 5.26 5.76
C ILE A 86 -11.11 6.31 6.81
N TYR A 87 -11.45 7.52 6.37
CA TYR A 87 -11.79 8.63 7.25
C TYR A 87 -13.30 8.74 7.42
N SER A 88 -13.77 9.13 8.60
CA SER A 88 -15.22 9.25 8.86
C SER A 88 -15.85 10.52 8.28
N ASP A 89 -15.04 11.56 8.07
CA ASP A 89 -15.52 12.89 7.67
C ASP A 89 -14.73 13.46 6.48
N GLN A 90 -15.36 14.43 5.83
CA GLN A 90 -14.84 15.16 4.66
C GLN A 90 -13.58 15.97 4.96
N TYR A 91 -13.38 16.36 6.21
CA TYR A 91 -12.21 17.09 6.67
C TYR A 91 -11.05 16.15 6.99
N LEU A 92 -11.22 14.83 6.82
CA LEU A 92 -10.23 13.82 7.14
C LEU A 92 -9.71 13.91 8.59
N SER A 93 -10.53 14.47 9.50
CA SER A 93 -10.12 14.77 10.87
C SER A 93 -10.11 13.55 11.78
N TYR A 94 -10.66 12.43 11.30
CA TYR A 94 -10.69 11.19 12.05
C TYR A 94 -10.51 9.96 11.15
N SER A 95 -9.42 9.24 11.38
CA SER A 95 -9.09 7.98 10.73
C SER A 95 -9.79 6.83 11.45
N LYS A 96 -10.83 6.27 10.83
CA LYS A 96 -11.69 5.24 11.44
C LYS A 96 -11.11 3.83 11.29
N ALA A 97 -10.56 3.52 10.11
CA ALA A 97 -10.07 2.17 9.84
C ALA A 97 -8.98 2.16 8.76
N TYR A 98 -8.31 1.02 8.66
CA TYR A 98 -7.35 0.76 7.58
C TYR A 98 -8.06 0.21 6.35
N VAL A 99 -7.70 0.71 5.18
CA VAL A 99 -8.27 0.25 3.89
C VAL A 99 -8.01 -1.24 3.67
N VAL A 100 -6.86 -1.76 4.12
CA VAL A 100 -6.48 -3.18 3.96
C VAL A 100 -7.51 -4.16 4.53
N LYS A 101 -8.26 -3.76 5.57
CA LYS A 101 -9.30 -4.62 6.18
C LYS A 101 -10.52 -4.82 5.26
N TYR A 102 -10.64 -4.02 4.21
CA TYR A 102 -11.81 -3.94 3.34
C TYR A 102 -11.44 -4.13 1.87
N VAL A 103 -10.32 -4.78 1.58
CA VAL A 103 -9.95 -5.20 0.23
C VAL A 103 -10.84 -6.38 -0.17
N GLY A 104 -11.37 -6.36 -1.40
CA GLY A 104 -12.21 -7.43 -1.95
C GLY A 104 -13.68 -7.05 -2.15
N PRO A 105 -14.41 -6.56 -1.14
CA PRO A 105 -15.79 -6.10 -1.30
C PRO A 105 -15.93 -4.94 -2.30
N LYS A 106 -17.10 -4.87 -2.94
CA LYS A 106 -17.50 -3.74 -3.79
C LYS A 106 -17.94 -2.55 -2.93
N PHE A 107 -17.53 -1.36 -3.34
CA PHE A 107 -17.94 -0.09 -2.76
C PHE A 107 -18.63 0.78 -3.81
N SER A 108 -19.67 1.49 -3.39
CA SER A 108 -20.27 2.56 -4.17
C SER A 108 -19.54 3.87 -3.90
N ILE A 109 -19.21 4.61 -4.97
CA ILE A 109 -18.68 5.97 -4.91
C ILE A 109 -19.73 6.93 -5.47
N ASN A 110 -20.12 7.94 -4.69
CA ASN A 110 -21.09 8.96 -5.10
C ASN A 110 -20.63 10.41 -4.86
N ARG A 111 -19.51 10.62 -4.18
CA ARG A 111 -18.91 11.93 -3.96
C ARG A 111 -17.40 11.91 -4.13
N GLN A 112 -16.88 13.07 -4.51
CA GLN A 112 -15.47 13.36 -4.60
C GLN A 112 -15.15 14.65 -3.85
N GLU A 113 -14.03 14.64 -3.16
CA GLU A 113 -13.51 15.77 -2.41
C GLU A 113 -12.07 16.05 -2.79
N VAL A 114 -11.73 17.34 -2.93
CA VAL A 114 -10.36 17.77 -3.14
C VAL A 114 -9.92 18.51 -1.90
N VAL A 115 -8.85 18.04 -1.26
CA VAL A 115 -8.28 18.63 -0.04
C VAL A 115 -6.90 19.20 -0.31
N LEU A 116 -6.52 20.22 0.45
CA LEU A 116 -5.16 20.72 0.52
C LEU A 116 -4.43 20.01 1.66
N LYS A 117 -3.39 19.24 1.32
CA LYS A 117 -2.50 18.62 2.30
C LYS A 117 -1.60 19.67 2.96
N ALA A 118 -1.04 19.32 4.12
CA ALA A 118 -0.11 20.18 4.85
C ALA A 118 1.12 20.61 4.02
N ASN A 119 1.54 19.78 3.05
CA ASN A 119 2.63 20.10 2.11
C ASN A 119 2.22 21.01 0.94
N GLY A 120 1.02 21.60 0.98
CA GLY A 120 0.48 22.45 -0.09
C GLY A 120 0.00 21.68 -1.33
N LYS A 121 0.17 20.35 -1.38
CA LYS A 121 -0.29 19.55 -2.53
C LYS A 121 -1.78 19.23 -2.40
N LYS A 122 -2.48 19.18 -3.53
CA LYS A 122 -3.88 18.76 -3.60
C LYS A 122 -3.99 17.25 -3.60
N ALA A 123 -5.03 16.72 -2.96
CA ALA A 123 -5.34 15.30 -2.98
C ALA A 123 -6.84 15.07 -3.14
N VAL A 124 -7.20 14.02 -3.88
CA VAL A 124 -8.59 13.68 -4.19
C VAL A 124 -9.04 12.50 -3.34
N TYR A 125 -10.15 12.63 -2.64
CA TYR A 125 -10.77 11.58 -1.85
C TYR A 125 -12.14 11.22 -2.42
N TYR A 126 -12.47 9.94 -2.39
CA TYR A 126 -13.78 9.44 -2.75
C TYR A 126 -14.53 9.03 -1.50
N HIS A 127 -15.80 9.39 -1.46
CA HIS A 127 -16.71 8.85 -0.47
C HIS A 127 -17.11 7.45 -0.92
N VAL A 128 -16.73 6.44 -0.13
CA VAL A 128 -17.01 5.03 -0.38
C VAL A 128 -18.05 4.52 0.61
N THR A 129 -18.95 3.68 0.14
CA THR A 129 -20.03 3.11 0.96
C THR A 129 -20.26 1.65 0.58
N ASN A 130 -20.34 0.79 1.58
CA ASN A 130 -20.90 -0.56 1.48
C ASN A 130 -21.63 -0.91 2.79
N SER A 131 -22.08 -2.16 2.93
CA SER A 131 -22.78 -2.63 4.14
C SER A 131 -21.90 -2.70 5.39
N GLN A 132 -20.57 -2.69 5.27
CA GLN A 132 -19.63 -2.86 6.37
C GLN A 132 -19.04 -1.53 6.87
N ILE A 133 -18.75 -0.60 5.96
CA ILE A 133 -18.14 0.68 6.28
C ILE A 133 -18.51 1.77 5.27
N THR A 134 -18.58 2.99 5.79
CA THR A 134 -18.72 4.22 5.02
C THR A 134 -17.62 5.18 5.43
N GLY A 135 -17.07 5.92 4.48
CA GLY A 135 -16.07 6.93 4.76
C GLY A 135 -15.37 7.46 3.52
N TRP A 136 -14.30 8.21 3.74
CA TRP A 136 -13.50 8.84 2.70
C TRP A 136 -12.18 8.11 2.53
N VAL A 137 -11.87 7.76 1.28
CA VAL A 137 -10.64 7.04 0.91
C VAL A 137 -9.91 7.82 -0.17
N TRP A 138 -8.58 7.82 -0.09
CA TRP A 138 -7.76 8.46 -1.12
C TRP A 138 -7.99 7.77 -2.47
N HIS A 139 -8.21 8.55 -3.54
CA HIS A 139 -8.60 8.00 -4.84
C HIS A 139 -7.62 6.97 -5.40
N LYS A 140 -6.32 7.09 -5.09
CA LYS A 140 -5.28 6.15 -5.55
C LYS A 140 -5.40 4.77 -4.90
N ASN A 141 -6.12 4.68 -3.78
CA ASN A 141 -6.38 3.44 -3.06
C ASN A 141 -7.73 2.84 -3.49
N THR A 142 -8.26 3.29 -4.64
CA THR A 142 -9.45 2.73 -5.25
C THR A 142 -9.11 2.26 -6.67
N ILE A 143 -9.58 1.07 -7.01
CA ILE A 143 -9.54 0.53 -8.37
C ILE A 143 -10.97 0.67 -8.89
N ALA A 144 -11.18 1.64 -9.78
CA ALA A 144 -12.47 1.81 -10.43
C ALA A 144 -12.68 0.66 -11.40
N HIS A 145 -13.81 -0.04 -11.27
CA HIS A 145 -14.27 -0.89 -12.37
C HIS A 145 -14.98 0.04 -13.35
N LEU A 146 -14.45 0.14 -14.57
CA LEU A 146 -15.24 0.68 -15.67
C LEU A 146 -16.38 -0.33 -15.87
N SER A 147 -17.60 0.09 -15.54
CA SER A 147 -18.83 -0.61 -15.92
C SER A 147 -19.22 -0.14 -17.30
#